data_AF-A0A1W9MTL4-F1
#
_entry.id   AF-A0A1W9MTL4-F1
#
_cell.length_a   1.000
_cell.length_b   1.000
_cell.length_c   1.000
_cell.angle_alpha   90.00
_cell.angle_beta   90.00
_cell.angle_gamma   90.00
#
_symmetry.space_group_name_H-M   'P 1'
#
loop_
_entity.id
_entity.type
_entity.pdbx_description
1 polymer ?
#
loop_
_entity_poly.entity_id
_entity_poly.type
_entity_poly.pdbx_seq_one_letter_code
_entity_poly.pdbx_strand_id
1 'polypeptide(L)'
;MAFVSSGYDPKEPMKNRITDIGPRNFEEFYPPVIKKNKGKWLYHEILEPGVLVHVAESGDEIYTVRVGGCRLMSVEHIREICEIADKH
;
A
#
# COMPACT_ATOMS: atom_id res chain seq x y z
N MET A 1 6.18 -11.39 -30.42
CA MET A 1 5.78 -11.85 -29.07
C MET A 1 5.09 -13.19 -29.21
N ALA A 2 5.42 -14.16 -28.35
CA ALA A 2 4.71 -15.43 -28.28
C ALA A 2 3.48 -15.30 -27.38
N PHE A 3 2.45 -16.11 -27.65
CA PHE A 3 1.31 -16.22 -26.74
C PHE A 3 1.70 -17.08 -25.53
N VAL A 4 1.44 -16.59 -24.33
CA VAL A 4 1.63 -17.30 -23.07
C VAL A 4 0.30 -17.32 -22.33
N SER A 5 -0.31 -18.50 -22.16
CA SER A 5 -1.60 -18.64 -21.49
C SER A 5 -1.47 -18.44 -19.99
N SER A 6 -2.47 -17.79 -19.38
CA SER A 6 -2.63 -17.71 -17.92
C SER A 6 -3.30 -18.94 -17.30
N GLY A 7 -3.76 -19.90 -18.11
CA GLY A 7 -4.59 -21.04 -17.70
C GLY A 7 -6.09 -20.87 -17.99
N TYR A 8 -6.50 -19.71 -18.53
CA TYR A 8 -7.86 -19.48 -19.04
C TYR A 8 -8.15 -20.31 -20.31
N ASP A 9 -9.37 -20.85 -20.40
CA ASP A 9 -9.85 -21.56 -21.60
C ASP A 9 -10.92 -20.73 -22.35
N PRO A 10 -10.66 -20.27 -23.59
CA PRO A 10 -11.63 -19.53 -24.38
C PRO A 10 -12.84 -20.36 -24.84
N LYS A 11 -12.75 -21.70 -24.85
CA LYS A 11 -13.88 -22.59 -25.18
C LYS A 11 -14.81 -22.81 -23.98
N GLU A 12 -14.28 -22.73 -22.77
CA GLU A 12 -15.02 -22.87 -21.51
C GLU A 12 -14.89 -21.60 -20.64
N PRO A 13 -15.35 -20.43 -21.11
CA PRO A 13 -15.01 -19.12 -20.53
C PRO A 13 -15.56 -18.89 -19.11
N MET A 14 -16.44 -19.76 -18.61
CA MET A 14 -17.02 -19.67 -17.27
C MET A 14 -16.33 -20.61 -16.26
N LYS A 15 -15.55 -21.59 -16.75
CA LYS A 15 -14.83 -22.53 -15.89
C LYS A 15 -13.73 -21.80 -15.14
N ASN A 16 -13.62 -22.04 -13.83
CA ASN A 16 -12.64 -21.40 -12.94
C ASN A 16 -12.68 -19.86 -12.91
N ARG A 17 -13.79 -19.23 -13.32
CA ARG A 17 -13.97 -17.78 -13.23
C ARG A 17 -14.26 -17.39 -11.77
N ILE A 18 -13.43 -16.52 -11.21
CA ILE A 18 -13.64 -15.92 -9.88
C ILE A 18 -14.25 -14.53 -10.08
N THR A 19 -15.41 -14.25 -9.45
CA THR A 19 -16.10 -12.95 -9.51
C THR A 19 -16.54 -12.50 -8.12
N ASP A 20 -16.94 -11.23 -8.01
CA ASP A 20 -17.59 -10.67 -6.81
C ASP A 20 -16.76 -10.71 -5.52
N ILE A 21 -15.42 -10.73 -5.64
CA ILE A 21 -14.48 -10.82 -4.51
C ILE A 21 -14.19 -9.48 -3.80
N GLY A 22 -14.50 -8.34 -4.43
CA GLY A 22 -14.19 -7.02 -3.88
C GLY A 22 -12.68 -6.72 -3.76
N PRO A 23 -12.29 -5.69 -2.99
CA PRO A 23 -10.90 -5.35 -2.73
C PRO A 23 -10.28 -6.25 -1.66
N ARG A 24 -8.95 -6.27 -1.59
CA ARG A 24 -8.22 -6.80 -0.42
C ARG A 24 -8.54 -5.95 0.81
N ASN A 25 -8.52 -6.56 1.99
CA ASN A 25 -8.72 -5.81 3.22
C ASN A 25 -7.49 -4.92 3.48
N PHE A 26 -7.69 -3.62 3.73
CA PHE A 26 -6.59 -2.68 3.95
C PHE A 26 -5.72 -3.06 5.17
N GLU A 27 -6.28 -3.81 6.14
CA GLU A 27 -5.54 -4.26 7.33
C GLU A 27 -4.41 -5.25 7.01
N GLU A 28 -4.42 -5.82 5.80
CA GLU A 28 -3.36 -6.68 5.30
C GLU A 28 -2.07 -5.90 4.97
N PHE A 29 -2.16 -4.57 4.80
CA PHE A 29 -1.06 -3.71 4.35
C PHE A 29 -0.62 -2.68 5.41
N TYR A 30 -1.14 -2.78 6.63
CA TYR A 30 -0.74 -1.83 7.68
C TYR A 30 0.70 -2.07 8.16
N PRO A 31 1.49 -0.99 8.33
CA PRO A 31 2.67 -1.04 9.19
C PRO A 31 2.28 -1.49 10.61
N PRO A 32 3.13 -2.24 11.33
CA PRO A 32 2.81 -2.75 12.66
C PRO A 32 2.37 -1.65 13.65
N VAL A 33 3.01 -0.47 13.62
CA VAL A 33 2.67 0.67 14.47
C VAL A 33 1.27 1.23 14.17
N ILE A 34 0.86 1.25 12.89
CA ILE A 34 -0.50 1.67 12.51
C ILE A 34 -1.53 0.66 13.00
N LYS A 35 -1.27 -0.64 12.79
CA LYS A 35 -2.20 -1.70 13.21
C LYS A 35 -2.39 -1.72 14.73
N LYS A 36 -1.30 -1.56 15.49
CA LYS A 36 -1.30 -1.52 16.96
C LYS A 36 -2.11 -0.34 17.51
N ASN A 37 -1.99 0.84 16.89
CA ASN A 37 -2.52 2.09 17.42
C ASN A 37 -3.76 2.63 16.69
N LYS A 38 -4.36 1.83 15.78
CA LYS A 38 -5.57 2.21 15.04
C LYS A 38 -6.68 2.68 15.97
N GLY A 39 -7.13 3.91 15.78
CA GLY A 39 -8.21 4.53 16.57
C GLY A 39 -7.78 5.11 17.92
N LYS A 40 -6.48 5.12 18.23
CA LYS A 40 -5.91 5.57 19.51
C LYS A 40 -4.81 6.63 19.31
N TRP A 41 -5.04 7.54 18.36
CA TRP A 41 -4.12 8.63 18.05
C TRP A 41 -4.50 9.87 18.88
N LEU A 42 -3.51 10.47 19.54
CA LEU A 42 -3.73 11.66 20.38
C LEU A 42 -3.64 12.95 19.55
N TYR A 43 -2.53 13.13 18.85
CA TYR A 43 -2.26 14.34 18.08
C TYR A 43 -1.28 14.06 16.94
N HIS A 44 -1.11 15.06 16.09
CA HIS A 44 -0.09 15.07 15.04
C HIS A 44 0.60 16.43 15.01
N GLU A 45 1.84 16.44 14.50
CA GLU A 45 2.60 17.66 14.24
C GLU A 45 3.23 17.61 12.84
N ILE A 46 3.38 18.79 12.24
CA ILE A 46 4.16 18.97 11.02
C ILE A 46 5.54 19.48 11.45
N LEU A 47 6.54 18.61 11.37
CA LEU A 47 7.90 18.92 11.85
C LEU A 47 8.65 19.81 10.86
N GLU A 48 8.46 19.53 9.57
CA GLU A 48 9.02 20.29 8.44
C GLU A 48 8.17 20.05 7.18
N PRO A 49 8.33 20.83 6.09
CA PRO A 49 7.56 20.64 4.86
C PRO A 49 7.70 19.20 4.31
N GLY A 50 6.63 18.43 4.42
CA GLY A 50 6.57 17.04 3.95
C GLY A 50 6.79 15.99 5.04
N VAL A 51 7.16 16.36 6.27
CA VAL A 51 7.38 15.40 7.37
C VAL A 51 6.37 15.64 8.49
N LEU A 52 5.64 14.58 8.84
CA LEU A 52 4.63 14.58 9.89
C LEU A 52 4.97 13.53 10.95
N VAL A 53 4.61 13.79 12.20
CA VAL A 53 4.58 12.76 13.25
C VAL A 53 3.15 12.62 13.77
N HIS A 54 2.71 11.38 14.00
CA HIS A 54 1.49 11.09 14.77
C HIS A 54 1.88 10.34 16.04
N VAL A 55 1.33 10.78 17.18
CA VAL A 55 1.61 10.21 18.50
C VAL A 55 0.38 9.51 19.04
N ALA A 56 0.53 8.25 19.43
CA ALA A 56 -0.54 7.43 19.99
C ALA A 56 -0.72 7.65 21.49
N GLU A 57 -1.86 7.21 22.04
CA GLU A 57 -2.13 7.17 23.49
C GLU A 57 -1.08 6.36 24.27
N SER A 58 -0.46 5.38 23.61
CA SER A 58 0.62 4.54 24.15
C SER A 58 1.97 5.26 24.25
N GLY A 59 2.11 6.44 23.62
CA GLY A 59 3.38 7.11 23.38
C GLY A 59 4.13 6.61 22.13
N ASP A 60 3.61 5.61 21.41
CA ASP A 60 4.19 5.20 20.12
C ASP A 60 4.07 6.34 19.09
N GLU A 61 5.09 6.49 18.25
CA GLU A 61 5.12 7.50 17.20
C GLU A 61 5.21 6.86 15.82
N ILE A 62 4.61 7.50 14.81
CA ILE A 62 4.88 7.21 13.40
C ILE A 62 5.21 8.48 12.63
N TYR A 63 6.32 8.42 11.91
CA TYR A 63 6.79 9.50 11.06
C TYR A 63 6.37 9.22 9.61
N THR A 64 5.67 10.17 9.00
CA THR A 64 5.26 10.12 7.59
C THR A 64 6.08 11.12 6.79
N VAL A 65 6.81 10.63 5.79
CA VAL A 65 7.47 11.48 4.78
C VAL A 65 6.63 11.48 3.51
N ARG A 66 6.16 12.65 3.09
CA ARG A 66 5.34 12.86 1.90
C ARG A 66 6.19 13.42 0.77
N VAL A 67 6.14 12.75 -0.38
CA VAL A 67 6.83 13.14 -1.61
C VAL A 67 5.83 13.39 -2.74
N GLY A 68 6.26 14.13 -3.76
CA GLY A 68 5.47 14.32 -4.98
C GLY A 68 5.45 13.05 -5.84
N GLY A 69 4.32 12.81 -6.52
CA GLY A 69 4.19 11.73 -7.51
C GLY A 69 3.55 12.27 -8.79
N CYS A 70 4.01 11.83 -9.96
CA CYS A 70 3.52 12.30 -11.25
C CYS A 70 2.17 11.69 -11.68
N ARG A 71 1.54 10.87 -10.83
CA ARG A 71 0.29 10.09 -11.04
C ARG A 71 0.38 9.08 -12.18
N LEU A 72 0.75 9.49 -13.38
CA LEU A 72 1.07 8.60 -14.50
C LEU A 72 2.52 8.14 -14.34
N MET A 73 2.73 6.87 -13.99
CA MET A 73 4.03 6.32 -13.60
C MET A 73 4.33 5.05 -14.38
N SER A 74 5.62 4.76 -14.61
CA SER A 74 6.06 3.49 -15.18
C SER A 74 6.14 2.39 -14.11
N VAL A 75 6.23 1.13 -14.54
CA VAL A 75 6.40 0.00 -13.61
C VAL A 75 7.77 0.03 -12.93
N GLU A 76 8.80 0.57 -13.59
CA GLU A 76 10.13 0.78 -13.03
C GLU A 76 10.06 1.77 -11.86
N HIS A 77 9.35 2.88 -12.04
CA HIS A 77 9.22 3.89 -10.99
C HIS A 77 8.41 3.39 -9.78
N ILE A 78 7.40 2.53 -10.00
CA ILE A 78 6.69 1.86 -8.89
C ILE A 78 7.63 0.90 -8.15
N ARG A 79 8.46 0.14 -8.86
CA ARG A 79 9.42 -0.79 -8.22
C ARG A 79 10.49 -0.05 -7.43
N GLU A 80 10.96 1.09 -7.91
CA GLU A 80 11.86 1.98 -7.16
C GLU A 80 11.21 2.46 -5.85
N ILE A 81 9.92 2.80 -5.86
CA ILE A 81 9.18 3.13 -4.63
C ILE A 81 9.12 1.92 -3.67
N CYS A 82 8.89 0.71 -4.19
CA CYS A 82 8.93 -0.51 -3.38
C CYS A 82 10.32 -0.76 -2.79
N GLU A 83 11.40 -0.54 -3.56
CA GLU A 83 12.78 -0.68 -3.07
C GLU A 83 13.09 0.30 -1.94
N ILE A 84 12.56 1.54 -2.00
CA ILE A 84 12.67 2.51 -0.91
C ILE A 84 11.91 2.02 0.33
N ALA A 85 10.69 1.50 0.16
CA ALA A 85 9.86 0.99 1.25
C ALA A 85 10.39 -0.30 1.89
N ASP A 86 11.07 -1.16 1.13
CA ASP A 86 11.71 -2.37 1.66
C ASP A 86 12.99 -2.06 2.44
N LYS A 87 13.64 -0.94 2.13
CA LYS A 87 14.91 -0.51 2.74
C LYS A 87 14.72 0.24 4.07
N HIS A 88 13.59 0.91 4.26
CA HIS A 88 13.34 1.86 5.35
C HIS A 88 12.06 1.52 6.11
#